data_AF-A0A7W0G6I2-F1
#
_entry.id   AF-A0A7W0G6I2-F1
#
_cell.length_a   1.000
_cell.length_b   1.000
_cell.length_c   1.000
_cell.angle_alpha   90.00
_cell.angle_beta   90.00
_cell.angle_gamma   90.00
#
_symmetry.space_group_name_H-M   'P 1'
#
loop_
_entity.id
_entity.type
_entity.pdbx_description
1 polymer ?
#
loop_
_entity_poly.entity_id
_entity_poly.type
_entity_poly.pdbx_seq_one_letter_code
_entity_poly.pdbx_strand_id
1 'polypeptide(L)' 'MAIDNLLGSAVRIRRGWHGGRTGKVIVFDRRTGSFSSYSVIKVQLDGSGEVVSINSDEDLERVTDQPIGLVV' A
#
# COMPACT_ATOMS: atom_id res chain seq x y z
N MET A 1 -15.56 -0.63 6.50
CA MET A 1 -15.02 0.59 5.88
C MET A 1 -14.32 0.18 4.60
N ALA A 2 -14.76 0.68 3.45
CA ALA A 2 -14.13 0.39 2.16
C ALA A 2 -12.77 1.09 2.13
N ILE A 3 -11.68 0.34 1.95
CA ILE A 3 -10.37 0.95 1.78
C ILE A 3 -10.37 1.59 0.39
N ASP A 4 -10.42 2.92 0.36
CA ASP A 4 -10.30 3.73 -0.84
C ASP A 4 -9.07 3.27 -1.62
N ASN A 5 -9.22 3.12 -2.93
CA ASN A 5 -8.17 2.70 -3.86
C ASN A 5 -6.78 3.23 -3.43
N LEU A 6 -5.86 2.32 -3.08
CA LEU A 6 -4.50 2.68 -2.67
C LEU A 6 -3.61 3.07 -3.85
N LEU A 7 -4.09 2.92 -5.09
CA LEU A 7 -3.31 3.21 -6.29
C LEU A 7 -2.70 4.62 -6.26
N GLY A 8 -1.40 4.70 -6.49
CA GLY A 8 -0.65 5.96 -6.47
C GLY A 8 -0.32 6.49 -5.08
N SER A 9 -0.84 5.89 -4.00
CA SER A 9 -0.53 6.28 -2.63
C SER A 9 0.88 5.85 -2.23
N ALA A 10 1.57 6.68 -1.44
CA ALA A 10 2.74 6.27 -0.69
C ALA A 10 2.30 5.38 0.49
N VAL A 11 2.96 4.25 0.66
CA VAL A 11 2.65 3.25 1.69
C VAL A 11 3.91 2.73 2.37
N ARG A 12 3.75 2.31 3.62
CA ARG A 12 4.73 1.54 4.38
C ARG A 12 4.21 0.12 4.53
N ILE A 13 5.06 -0.85 4.21
CA ILE A 13 4.74 -2.27 4.38
C ILE A 13 4.91 -2.59 5.87
N ARG A 14 3.85 -3.07 6.52
CA ARG A 14 3.81 -3.34 7.96
C ARG A 14 4.33 -4.74 8.31
N ARG A 15 4.09 -5.73 7.44
CA ARG A 15 4.30 -7.16 7.71
C ARG A 15 4.94 -7.87 6.53
N GLY A 16 5.51 -9.04 6.78
CA GLY A 16 6.17 -9.88 5.75
C GLY A 16 7.64 -9.52 5.52
N TRP A 17 8.23 -10.13 4.50
CA TRP A 17 9.67 -10.04 4.19
C TRP A 17 10.15 -8.61 3.90
N HIS A 18 9.26 -7.76 3.39
CA HIS A 18 9.53 -6.36 3.07
C HIS A 18 9.05 -5.38 4.17
N GLY A 19 8.74 -5.91 5.37
CA GLY A 19 8.26 -5.13 6.50
C GLY A 19 9.21 -3.98 6.86
N GLY A 20 8.64 -2.79 7.06
CA GLY A 20 9.35 -1.55 7.36
C GLY A 20 9.82 -0.76 6.14
N ARG A 21 9.76 -1.32 4.93
CA ARG A 21 10.09 -0.60 3.69
C ARG A 21 8.92 0.27 3.25
N THR A 22 9.23 1.43 2.68
CA THR A 22 8.26 2.35 2.07
C THR A 22 8.31 2.23 0.55
N GLY A 23 7.21 2.62 -0.09
CA GLY A 23 7.11 2.65 -1.53
C GLY A 23 5.80 3.22 -2.01
N LYS A 24 5.62 3.25 -3.33
CA LYS A 24 4.40 3.70 -3.99
C LYS A 24 3.61 2.54 -4.54
N VAL A 25 2.31 2.52 -4.28
CA VAL A 25 1.42 1.51 -4.89
C VAL A 25 1.26 1.82 -6.37
N ILE A 26 1.69 0.90 -7.23
CA ILE A 26 1.61 1.03 -8.69
C ILE A 26 0.54 0.14 -9.32
N VAL A 27 0.09 -0.89 -8.59
CA VAL A 27 -1.05 -1.73 -8.97
C VAL A 27 -1.89 -1.98 -7.74
N PHE A 28 -3.19 -1.77 -7.86
CA PHE A 28 -4.18 -2.10 -6.84
C PHE A 28 -5.44 -2.59 -7.54
N ASP A 29 -5.62 -3.91 -7.56
CA ASP A 29 -6.85 -4.55 -8.02
C ASP A 29 -7.36 -5.41 -6.87
N ARG A 30 -8.52 -5.05 -6.33
CA ARG A 30 -9.19 -5.81 -5.29
C ARG A 30 -10.51 -6.28 -5.83
N ARG A 31 -10.65 -7.59 -5.99
CA ARG A 31 -11.90 -8.22 -6.38
C ARG A 31 -12.47 -8.97 -5.20
N THR A 32 -13.43 -8.35 -4.54
CA THR A 32 -14.25 -8.99 -3.50
C THR A 32 -15.49 -9.60 -4.15
N GLY A 33 -15.47 -10.92 -4.39
CA GLY A 33 -16.61 -11.70 -4.85
C GLY A 33 -17.08 -12.70 -3.79
N SER A 34 -18.34 -13.13 -3.88
CA SER A 34 -19.00 -14.03 -2.90
C SER A 34 -18.35 -15.41 -2.74
N PHE A 35 -17.52 -15.84 -3.69
CA PHE A 35 -16.90 -17.17 -3.71
C PHE A 35 -15.36 -17.15 -3.78
N SER A 36 -14.76 -16.00 -4.07
CA SER A 36 -13.31 -15.82 -4.10
C SER A 36 -12.99 -14.35 -3.95
N SER A 37 -12.12 -14.03 -2.99
CA SER A 37 -11.53 -12.71 -2.83
C SER A 37 -10.06 -12.81 -3.19
N TYR A 38 -9.63 -12.02 -4.17
CA TYR A 38 -8.21 -11.85 -4.44
C TYR A 38 -7.88 -10.35 -4.48
N SER A 39 -6.69 -10.04 -3.99
CA SER A 39 -6.08 -8.71 -4.07
C SER A 39 -4.77 -8.85 -4.82
N VAL A 40 -4.61 -8.11 -5.91
CA VAL A 40 -3.34 -7.92 -6.59
C VAL A 40 -2.83 -6.53 -6.24
N ILE A 41 -1.88 -6.47 -5.33
CA ILE A 41 -1.27 -5.23 -4.90
C ILE A 41 0.21 -5.27 -5.24
N LYS A 42 0.71 -4.25 -5.95
CA LYS A 42 2.14 -4.10 -6.22
C LYS A 42 2.64 -2.76 -5.71
N VAL A 43 3.75 -2.81 -4.99
CA VAL A 43 4.42 -1.64 -4.43
C VAL A 43 5.79 -1.52 -5.06
N GLN A 44 6.10 -0.35 -5.61
CA GLN A 44 7.45 0.00 -6.02
C GLN A 44 8.19 0.62 -4.83
N LEU A 45 9.26 -0.02 -4.38
CA LEU A 45 9.97 0.35 -3.16
C LEU A 45 10.88 1.56 -3.38
N ASP A 46 10.90 2.44 -2.40
CA ASP A 46 11.73 3.64 -2.42
C ASP A 46 13.23 3.25 -2.35
N GLY A 47 14.07 3.98 -3.07
CA GLY A 47 15.51 3.75 -3.13
C GLY A 47 15.94 2.66 -4.13
N SER A 48 15.32 1.47 -4.10
CA SER A 48 15.69 0.38 -5.01
C SER A 48 14.91 0.36 -6.32
N GLY A 49 13.71 0.96 -6.36
CA GLY A 49 12.79 0.88 -7.51
C GLY A 49 12.23 -0.52 -7.77
N GLU A 50 12.54 -1.48 -6.88
CA GLU A 50 12.09 -2.87 -6.92
C GLU A 50 10.57 -2.95 -6.75
N VAL A 51 9.91 -3.79 -7.55
CA VAL A 51 8.47 -4.00 -7.47
C VAL A 51 8.18 -5.28 -6.71
N VAL A 52 7.43 -5.16 -5.62
CA VAL A 52 7.05 -6.29 -4.76
C VAL A 52 5.55 -6.50 -4.77
N SER A 53 5.14 -7.77 -4.71
CA SER A 53 3.73 -8.16 -4.59
C SER A 53 3.33 -8.21 -3.12
N ILE A 54 2.20 -7.61 -2.79
CA ILE A 54 1.63 -7.58 -1.45
C ILE A 54 0.30 -8.33 -1.47
N ASN A 55 0.10 -9.20 -0.49
CA ASN A 55 -1.02 -10.13 -0.45
C ASN A 55 -2.31 -9.48 0.08
N SER A 56 -2.19 -8.53 1.01
CA SER A 56 -3.32 -7.83 1.62
C SER A 56 -3.04 -6.35 1.79
N ASP A 57 -4.06 -5.52 1.59
CA ASP A 57 -4.00 -4.09 1.90
C ASP A 57 -3.85 -3.81 3.40
N GLU A 58 -4.21 -4.76 4.27
CA GLU A 58 -3.99 -4.66 5.71
C GLU A 58 -2.49 -4.71 6.09
N ASP A 59 -1.67 -5.28 5.21
CA ASP A 59 -0.22 -5.28 5.34
C ASP A 59 0.40 -3.93 4.94
N LEU A 60 -0.42 -2.99 4.44
CA LEU A 60 0.00 -1.66 4.05
C LEU A 60 -0.55 -0.59 4.98
N GLU A 61 0.28 0.40 5.25
CA GLU A 61 -0.09 1.61 5.96
C GLU A 61 0.11 2.80 5.01
N ARG A 62 -0.92 3.62 4.80
CA ARG A 62 -0.74 4.86 4.02
C ARG A 62 0.23 5.75 4.77
N VAL A 63 1.33 6.10 4.10
CA VAL A 63 2.16 7.21 4.53
C VAL A 63 1.42 8.45 4.09
N THR A 64 0.63 9.00 5.01
CA THR A 64 0.15 10.37 4.82
C THR A 64 1.36 11.26 5.03
N ASP A 65 1.76 11.99 4.00
CA ASP A 65 2.48 13.25 4.21
C ASP A 65 1.50 14.16 4.97
N GLN A 66 1.40 13.97 6.28
CA GLN A 66 0.86 14.98 7.14
C GLN A 66 1.92 16.08 7.12
N PRO A 67 1.69 17.24 6.46
CA PRO A 67 2.61 18.34 6.63
C PRO A 67 2.67 18.61 8.12
N ILE A 68 3.88 18.57 8.67
CA ILE A 68 4.15 19.08 9.99
C ILE A 68 3.87 20.59 9.88
N GLY A 69 2.68 20.99 10.33
CA GLY A 69 2.37 22.38 10.68
C GLY A 69 1.52 23.16 9.68
N LEU A 70 0.36 23.62 10.16
CA LEU A 70 0.18 25.07 10.25
C LEU A 70 -0.35 25.42 11.64
N VAL A 71 0.49 26.14 12.37
CA VAL A 71 0.17 26.93 13.56
C VAL A 71 -0.92 27.95 13.20
N VAL A 72 -2.01 28.01 13.96
CA VAL A 72 -2.61 29.24 14.51
C VAL A 72 -3.27 28.90 15.83
#